data_AF-D5A9H7-F1
#
_entry.id   AF-D5A9H7-F1
#
_cell.length_a   1.000
_cell.length_b   1.000
_cell.length_c   1.000
_cell.angle_alpha   90.00
_cell.angle_beta   90.00
_cell.angle_gamma   90.00
#
_symmetry.space_group_name_H-M   'P 1'
#
loop_
_entity.id
_entity.type
_entity.pdbx_description
1 polymer ?
#
loop_
_entity_poly.entity_id
_entity_poly.type
_entity_poly.pdbx_seq_one_letter_code
_entity_poly.pdbx_strand_id
1 'polypeptide(L)'
;MLITHTSQEFKYDNLITFKTSGDVQIVQQTITTNSKVIVETAAGIILSFKADTFFPLYMDVLHVEKGNHTYMEVANFTSAFNKYVSIVVPTSSFFSSINNTQNAEGYMIVQNNLVQSGLGSTQEMYNYQSSEGCYVRTVSVSNYTLLSDFEDNLCDKID
;
A
#
# COMPACT_ATOMS: atom_id res chain seq x y z
N MET A 1 -8.58 -12.44 38.75
CA MET A 1 -9.14 -11.31 37.98
C MET A 1 -8.26 -11.10 36.77
N LEU A 2 -8.87 -10.89 35.61
CA LEU A 2 -8.18 -10.65 34.34
C LEU A 2 -8.57 -9.24 33.89
N ILE A 3 -7.58 -8.42 33.56
CA ILE A 3 -7.77 -7.04 33.10
C ILE A 3 -7.28 -6.96 31.66
N THR A 4 -8.04 -6.29 30.81
CA THR A 4 -7.71 -6.10 29.40
C THR A 4 -7.67 -4.61 29.09
N HIS A 5 -6.52 -4.15 28.60
CA HIS A 5 -6.31 -2.79 28.13
C HIS A 5 -6.30 -2.78 26.62
N THR A 6 -7.09 -1.91 26.00
CA THR A 6 -7.15 -1.76 24.55
C THR A 6 -6.86 -0.31 24.16
N SER A 7 -6.05 -0.10 23.14
CA SER A 7 -5.79 1.21 22.55
C SER A 7 -5.87 1.10 21.03
N GLN A 8 -6.50 2.07 20.40
CA GLN A 8 -6.62 2.17 18.95
C GLN A 8 -6.36 3.63 18.56
N GLU A 9 -5.59 3.82 17.49
CA GLU A 9 -5.28 5.13 16.93
C GLU A 9 -5.50 5.07 15.43
N PHE A 10 -6.07 6.14 14.88
CA PHE A 10 -6.25 6.36 13.46
C PHE A 10 -5.68 7.75 13.11
N LYS A 11 -4.83 7.81 12.10
CA LYS A 11 -4.27 9.05 11.54
C LYS A 11 -4.51 9.09 10.05
N TYR A 12 -4.85 10.28 9.55
CA TYR A 12 -5.07 10.56 8.15
C TYR A 12 -4.42 11.91 7.82
N ASP A 13 -3.57 11.90 6.80
CA ASP A 13 -2.94 13.09 6.25
C ASP A 13 -3.17 13.08 4.74
N ASN A 14 -3.57 14.22 4.18
CA ASN A 14 -3.80 14.37 2.75
C ASN A 14 -3.35 15.74 2.25
N LEU A 15 -2.62 15.73 1.15
CA LEU A 15 -2.08 16.90 0.49
C LEU A 15 -2.37 16.82 -1.00
N ILE A 16 -2.94 17.88 -1.55
CA ILE A 16 -3.11 18.08 -2.98
C ILE A 16 -2.30 19.30 -3.39
N THR A 17 -1.41 19.14 -4.36
CA THR A 17 -0.54 20.20 -4.86
C THR A 17 -0.76 20.40 -6.35
N PHE A 18 -0.99 21.65 -6.75
CA PHE A 18 -0.98 22.06 -8.15
C PHE A 18 0.34 22.78 -8.46
N LYS A 19 0.96 22.46 -9.59
CA LYS A 19 2.16 23.15 -10.11
C LYS A 19 1.94 23.56 -11.55
N THR A 20 2.83 24.39 -12.08
CA THR A 20 2.84 24.81 -13.49
C THR A 20 1.46 25.32 -13.94
N SER A 21 0.91 26.28 -13.18
CA SER A 21 -0.41 26.87 -13.47
C SER A 21 -1.58 25.89 -13.56
N GLY A 22 -1.45 24.67 -13.02
CA GLY A 22 -2.49 23.64 -13.03
C GLY A 22 -2.16 22.43 -13.91
N ASP A 23 -1.12 22.49 -14.74
CA ASP A 23 -0.74 21.38 -15.63
C ASP A 23 -0.24 20.14 -14.87
N VAL A 24 0.14 20.30 -13.62
CA VAL A 24 0.58 19.20 -12.76
C VAL A 24 -0.28 19.17 -11.51
N GLN A 25 -0.91 18.03 -11.26
CA GLN A 25 -1.62 17.74 -10.01
C GLN A 25 -0.94 16.57 -9.30
N ILE A 26 -0.63 16.75 -8.01
CA ILE A 26 -0.04 15.71 -7.16
C ILE A 26 -0.97 15.50 -5.96
N VAL A 27 -1.33 14.25 -5.69
CA VAL A 27 -2.08 13.82 -4.52
C VAL A 27 -1.18 12.93 -3.67
N GLN A 28 -1.05 13.26 -2.40
CA GLN A 28 -0.33 12.45 -1.41
C GLN A 28 -1.26 12.23 -0.23
N GLN A 29 -1.54 10.97 0.07
CA GLN A 29 -2.38 10.59 1.20
C GLN A 29 -1.64 9.54 2.03
N THR A 30 -1.82 9.59 3.34
CA THR A 30 -1.32 8.60 4.27
C THR A 30 -2.41 8.29 5.28
N ILE A 31 -2.77 7.02 5.41
CA ILE A 31 -3.59 6.51 6.52
C ILE A 31 -2.71 5.62 7.38
N THR A 32 -2.74 5.82 8.70
CA THR A 32 -2.07 4.94 9.66
C THR A 32 -3.06 4.48 10.72
N THR A 33 -3.04 3.20 11.06
CA THR A 33 -3.81 2.67 12.19
C THR A 33 -2.88 1.90 13.13
N ASN A 34 -2.97 2.18 14.42
CA ASN A 34 -2.24 1.43 15.45
C ASN A 34 -3.26 0.81 16.40
N SER A 35 -3.06 -0.45 16.77
CA SER A 35 -3.90 -1.16 17.73
C SER A 35 -3.02 -1.89 18.72
N LYS A 36 -3.35 -1.79 20.01
CA LYS A 36 -2.65 -2.48 21.09
C LYS A 36 -3.67 -3.13 22.01
N VAL A 37 -3.42 -4.39 22.37
CA VAL A 37 -4.17 -5.09 23.42
C VAL A 37 -3.17 -5.65 24.42
N ILE A 38 -3.39 -5.38 25.71
CA ILE A 38 -2.61 -5.96 26.81
C ILE A 38 -3.58 -6.69 27.72
N VAL A 39 -3.30 -7.95 28.02
CA VAL A 39 -4.05 -8.73 29.00
C VAL A 39 -3.14 -9.04 30.17
N GLU A 40 -3.60 -8.73 31.37
CA GLU A 40 -2.85 -8.95 32.60
C GLU A 40 -3.69 -9.62 33.68
N THR A 41 -2.98 -10.27 34.59
CA THR A 41 -3.49 -10.85 35.82
C THR A 41 -2.74 -10.23 37.00
N ALA A 42 -3.10 -10.59 38.23
CA ALA A 42 -2.32 -10.22 39.41
C ALA A 42 -0.85 -10.69 39.36
N ALA A 43 -0.53 -11.71 38.55
CA ALA A 43 0.82 -12.23 38.37
C ALA A 43 1.61 -11.50 37.25
N GLY A 44 0.98 -10.60 36.49
CA GLY A 44 1.60 -9.86 35.40
C GLY A 44 0.91 -10.03 34.04
N ILE A 45 1.56 -9.53 32.99
CA ILE A 45 1.06 -9.56 31.60
C ILE A 45 1.14 -10.98 31.06
N ILE A 46 0.03 -11.47 30.51
CA ILE A 46 -0.08 -12.79 29.90
C ILE A 46 -0.26 -12.74 28.37
N LEU A 47 -0.58 -11.57 27.83
CA LEU A 47 -0.64 -11.33 26.38
C LEU A 47 -0.41 -9.86 26.07
N SER A 48 0.44 -9.59 25.08
CA SER A 48 0.58 -8.27 24.45
C SER A 48 0.45 -8.44 22.94
N PHE A 49 -0.55 -7.79 22.36
CA PHE A 49 -0.79 -7.73 20.92
C PHE A 49 -0.55 -6.30 20.44
N LYS A 50 0.12 -6.17 19.29
CA LYS A 50 0.28 -4.91 18.56
C LYS A 50 -0.02 -5.14 17.09
N ALA A 51 -0.74 -4.22 16.46
CA ALA A 51 -0.90 -4.16 15.01
C ALA A 51 -0.73 -2.72 14.53
N ASP A 52 0.21 -2.52 13.61
CA ASP A 52 0.44 -1.24 12.95
C ASP A 52 0.12 -1.43 11.47
N THR A 53 -0.69 -0.54 10.88
CA THR A 53 -1.03 -0.59 9.45
C THR A 53 -0.83 0.79 8.84
N PHE A 54 -0.26 0.82 7.63
CA PHE A 54 0.13 2.02 6.90
C PHE A 54 -0.33 1.88 5.45
N PHE A 55 -1.11 2.86 4.99
CA PHE A 55 -1.68 2.91 3.64
C PHE A 55 -1.28 4.23 2.97
N PRO A 56 -0.12 4.28 2.30
CA PRO A 56 0.25 5.42 1.49
C PRO A 56 -0.47 5.37 0.16
N LEU A 57 -0.80 6.54 -0.36
CA LEU A 57 -1.23 6.74 -1.73
C LEU A 57 -0.51 7.96 -2.29
N TYR A 58 0.05 7.80 -3.47
CA TYR A 58 0.66 8.83 -4.27
C TYR A 58 0.04 8.77 -5.66
N MET A 59 -0.32 9.92 -6.20
CA MET A 59 -0.75 10.05 -7.59
C MET A 59 -0.19 11.36 -8.13
N ASP A 60 0.38 11.33 -9.32
CA ASP A 60 0.69 12.53 -10.08
C ASP A 60 0.04 12.45 -11.46
N VAL A 61 -0.50 13.56 -11.91
CA VAL A 61 -1.11 13.73 -13.22
C VAL A 61 -0.46 14.92 -13.89
N LEU A 62 -0.01 14.73 -15.12
CA LEU A 62 0.56 15.74 -15.99
C LEU A 62 -0.34 15.92 -17.22
N HIS A 63 -0.84 17.14 -17.37
CA HIS A 63 -1.51 17.62 -18.56
C HIS A 63 -0.49 18.12 -19.59
N VAL A 64 -0.62 17.64 -20.83
CA VAL A 64 0.26 18.02 -21.94
C VAL A 64 -0.57 18.44 -23.15
N GLU A 65 -0.61 19.73 -23.42
CA GLU A 65 -1.20 20.28 -24.64
C GLU A 65 -0.49 19.77 -25.90
N LYS A 66 -1.26 19.26 -26.88
CA LYS A 66 -0.75 18.81 -28.19
C LYS A 66 -1.22 19.73 -29.34
N GLY A 67 -2.09 20.69 -29.06
CA GLY A 67 -2.70 21.58 -30.05
C GLY A 67 -3.88 20.93 -30.79
N ASN A 68 -4.55 21.69 -31.67
CA ASN A 68 -5.76 21.23 -32.39
C ASN A 68 -6.82 20.60 -31.47
N HIS A 69 -7.08 21.23 -30.32
CA HIS A 69 -8.00 20.73 -29.28
C HIS A 69 -7.67 19.30 -28.82
N THR A 70 -6.39 18.94 -28.88
CA THR A 70 -5.86 17.64 -28.48
C THR A 70 -4.91 17.85 -27.30
N TYR A 71 -5.09 17.05 -26.25
CA TYR A 71 -4.19 17.01 -25.11
C TYR A 71 -3.94 15.56 -24.69
N MET A 72 -2.91 15.37 -23.88
CA MET A 72 -2.57 14.10 -23.27
C MET A 72 -2.53 14.27 -21.76
N GLU A 73 -3.17 13.36 -21.03
CA GLU A 73 -2.98 13.21 -19.59
C GLU A 73 -2.05 12.02 -19.37
N VAL A 74 -1.01 12.21 -18.58
CA VAL A 74 -0.12 11.15 -18.12
C VAL A 74 -0.26 11.05 -16.61
N ALA A 75 -0.49 9.85 -16.10
CA ALA A 75 -0.68 9.63 -14.67
C ALA A 75 0.25 8.52 -14.17
N ASN A 76 0.90 8.74 -13.03
CA ASN A 76 1.47 7.67 -12.23
C ASN A 76 0.73 7.57 -10.91
N PHE A 77 0.65 6.36 -10.40
CA PHE A 77 -0.07 6.02 -9.19
C PHE A 77 0.72 4.98 -8.41
N THR A 78 0.94 5.24 -7.14
CA THR A 78 1.51 4.26 -6.21
C THR A 78 0.61 4.18 -4.99
N SER A 79 0.22 2.98 -4.60
CA SER A 79 -0.42 2.74 -3.32
C SER A 79 0.17 1.52 -2.65
N ALA A 80 0.12 1.47 -1.32
CA ALA A 80 0.51 0.27 -0.59
C ALA A 80 -0.45 -0.06 0.55
N PHE A 81 -0.46 -1.35 0.92
CA PHE A 81 -1.01 -1.88 2.16
C PHE A 81 0.13 -2.52 2.93
N ASN A 82 0.59 -1.83 3.98
CA ASN A 82 1.67 -2.31 4.82
C ASN A 82 1.10 -2.60 6.21
N LYS A 83 1.29 -3.82 6.71
CA LYS A 83 0.80 -4.23 8.02
C LYS A 83 1.88 -4.99 8.77
N TYR A 84 2.05 -4.67 10.04
CA TYR A 84 2.86 -5.43 10.97
C TYR A 84 2.01 -5.84 12.16
N VAL A 85 2.14 -7.09 12.60
CA VAL A 85 1.48 -7.63 13.77
C VAL A 85 2.52 -8.33 14.64
N SER A 86 2.46 -8.11 15.94
CA SER A 86 3.22 -8.87 16.92
C SER A 86 2.35 -9.33 18.09
N ILE A 87 2.62 -10.54 18.55
CA ILE A 87 1.97 -11.16 19.69
C ILE A 87 3.07 -11.66 20.62
N VAL A 88 3.01 -11.27 21.89
CA VAL A 88 3.94 -11.72 22.92
C VAL A 88 3.14 -12.35 24.04
N VAL A 89 3.50 -13.57 24.39
CA VAL A 89 3.00 -14.32 25.56
C VAL A 89 4.20 -14.68 26.44
N PRO A 90 4.02 -15.13 27.70
CA PRO A 90 5.13 -15.36 28.62
C PRO A 90 6.23 -16.30 28.11
N THR A 91 5.89 -17.24 27.21
CA THR A 91 6.82 -18.28 26.75
C THR A 91 7.22 -18.16 25.28
N SER A 92 6.61 -17.26 24.51
CA SER A 92 6.89 -17.13 23.09
C SER A 92 6.46 -15.79 22.51
N SER A 93 6.98 -15.48 21.33
CA SER A 93 6.54 -14.35 20.51
C SER A 93 6.26 -14.82 19.08
N PHE A 94 5.31 -14.14 18.44
CA PHE A 94 4.91 -14.37 17.06
C PHE A 94 4.83 -13.04 16.35
N PHE A 95 5.10 -13.04 15.05
CA PHE A 95 4.93 -11.86 14.22
C PHE A 95 4.41 -12.23 12.84
N SER A 96 3.83 -11.23 12.18
CA SER A 96 3.60 -11.27 10.75
C SER A 96 3.71 -9.88 10.16
N SER A 97 4.23 -9.78 8.94
CA SER A 97 4.25 -8.57 8.14
C SER A 97 3.65 -8.82 6.76
N ILE A 98 2.96 -7.81 6.24
CA ILE A 98 2.51 -7.73 4.85
C ILE A 98 3.03 -6.40 4.30
N ASN A 99 3.65 -6.45 3.13
CA ASN A 99 3.85 -5.30 2.26
C ASN A 99 3.21 -5.64 0.92
N ASN A 100 2.15 -4.93 0.56
CA ASN A 100 1.56 -5.02 -0.77
C ASN A 100 1.68 -3.64 -1.42
N THR A 101 2.54 -3.50 -2.42
CA THR A 101 2.71 -2.25 -3.17
C THR A 101 2.20 -2.41 -4.58
N GLN A 102 1.39 -1.46 -5.03
CA GLN A 102 0.88 -1.36 -6.40
C GLN A 102 1.41 -0.08 -7.04
N ASN A 103 2.15 -0.23 -8.13
CA ASN A 103 2.60 0.87 -8.97
C ASN A 103 1.87 0.78 -10.30
N ALA A 104 1.27 1.89 -10.74
CA ALA A 104 0.60 1.99 -12.01
C ALA A 104 1.03 3.25 -12.73
N GLU A 105 1.05 3.17 -14.05
CA GLU A 105 1.30 4.28 -14.95
C GLU A 105 0.32 4.20 -16.10
N GLY A 106 -0.02 5.33 -16.69
CA GLY A 106 -0.89 5.34 -17.85
C GLY A 106 -0.97 6.69 -18.51
N TYR A 107 -1.56 6.70 -19.69
CA TYR A 107 -1.89 7.92 -20.38
C TYR A 107 -3.21 7.80 -21.11
N MET A 108 -3.80 8.95 -21.41
CA MET A 108 -4.92 9.10 -22.32
C MET A 108 -4.70 10.28 -23.26
N ILE A 109 -5.08 10.11 -24.51
CA ILE A 109 -5.12 11.17 -25.52
C ILE A 109 -6.58 11.56 -25.71
N VAL A 110 -6.86 12.84 -25.56
CA VAL A 110 -8.20 13.41 -25.72
C VAL A 110 -8.18 14.41 -26.85
N GLN A 111 -9.15 14.33 -27.75
CA GLN A 111 -9.37 15.31 -28.81
C GLN A 111 -10.82 15.74 -28.83
N ASN A 112 -11.09 17.04 -28.85
CA ASN A 112 -12.45 17.60 -28.84
C ASN A 112 -13.31 17.02 -27.70
N ASN A 113 -12.71 16.83 -26.51
CA ASN A 113 -13.32 16.20 -25.33
C ASN A 113 -13.69 14.71 -25.48
N LEU A 114 -13.17 14.03 -26.50
CA LEU A 114 -13.34 12.59 -26.71
C LEU A 114 -12.01 11.87 -26.54
N VAL A 115 -12.01 10.80 -25.73
CA VAL A 115 -10.84 9.93 -25.58
C VAL A 115 -10.60 9.19 -26.89
N GLN A 116 -9.44 9.41 -27.50
CA GLN A 116 -9.03 8.77 -28.75
C GLN A 116 -8.30 7.45 -28.49
N SER A 117 -7.45 7.43 -27.47
CA SER A 117 -6.68 6.27 -27.06
C SER A 117 -6.20 6.41 -25.62
N GLY A 118 -5.85 5.30 -25.00
CA GLY A 118 -5.16 5.29 -23.72
C GLY A 118 -4.56 3.92 -23.45
N LEU A 119 -3.62 3.88 -22.53
CA LEU A 119 -2.96 2.66 -22.08
C LEU A 119 -2.68 2.79 -20.60
N GLY A 120 -2.80 1.68 -19.88
CA GLY A 120 -2.38 1.55 -18.50
C GLY A 120 -1.48 0.34 -18.30
N SER A 121 -0.57 0.46 -17.36
CA SER A 121 0.27 -0.61 -16.84
C SER A 121 0.16 -0.65 -15.32
N THR A 122 0.30 -1.83 -14.73
CA THR A 122 0.32 -1.99 -13.28
C THR A 122 1.26 -3.12 -12.90
N GLN A 123 2.04 -2.89 -11.84
CA GLN A 123 2.84 -3.89 -11.16
C GLN A 123 2.39 -3.96 -9.71
N GLU A 124 2.02 -5.15 -9.25
CA GLU A 124 1.76 -5.46 -7.85
C GLU A 124 2.91 -6.29 -7.29
N MET A 125 3.41 -5.90 -6.12
CA MET A 125 4.43 -6.61 -5.35
C MET A 125 3.84 -6.94 -3.98
N TYR A 126 3.51 -8.20 -3.77
CA TYR A 126 3.03 -8.74 -2.52
C TYR A 126 4.16 -9.47 -1.79
N ASN A 127 4.39 -9.13 -0.53
CA ASN A 127 5.35 -9.77 0.34
C ASN A 127 4.74 -9.99 1.73
N TYR A 128 4.56 -11.25 2.09
CA TYR A 128 4.14 -11.70 3.40
C TYR A 128 5.28 -12.45 4.08
N GLN A 129 5.47 -12.16 5.37
CA GLN A 129 6.41 -12.89 6.21
C GLN A 129 5.80 -13.10 7.59
N SER A 130 6.12 -14.22 8.22
CA SER A 130 5.70 -14.55 9.58
C SER A 130 6.72 -15.44 10.28
N SER A 131 6.47 -15.72 11.56
CA SER A 131 7.21 -16.75 12.30
C SER A 131 7.08 -18.17 11.71
N GLU A 132 6.10 -18.41 10.84
CA GLU A 132 5.81 -19.75 10.30
C GLU A 132 6.24 -19.92 8.84
N GLY A 133 6.62 -18.84 8.16
CA GLY A 133 7.01 -18.86 6.76
C GLY A 133 6.71 -17.54 6.06
N CYS A 134 6.85 -17.55 4.74
CA CYS A 134 6.67 -16.38 3.91
C CYS A 134 5.97 -16.71 2.60
N TYR A 135 5.56 -15.68 1.89
CA TYR A 135 5.04 -15.76 0.54
C TYR A 135 5.26 -14.43 -0.17
N VAL A 136 5.83 -14.48 -1.37
CA VAL A 136 5.97 -13.32 -2.23
C VAL A 136 5.31 -13.60 -3.58
N ARG A 137 4.70 -12.58 -4.16
CA ARG A 137 4.19 -12.62 -5.52
C ARG A 137 4.33 -11.28 -6.20
N THR A 138 4.82 -11.30 -7.43
CA THR A 138 4.93 -10.10 -8.28
C THR A 138 4.17 -10.33 -9.57
N VAL A 139 3.15 -9.51 -9.81
CA VAL A 139 2.34 -9.56 -11.02
C VAL A 139 2.53 -8.27 -11.79
N SER A 140 2.71 -8.36 -13.11
CA SER A 140 2.85 -7.18 -13.98
C SER A 140 1.95 -7.31 -15.20
N VAL A 141 1.16 -6.27 -15.46
CA VAL A 141 0.19 -6.20 -16.56
C VAL A 141 0.41 -4.89 -17.30
N SER A 142 0.31 -4.92 -18.62
CA SER A 142 0.29 -3.70 -19.43
C SER A 142 -0.65 -3.88 -20.62
N ASN A 143 -1.41 -2.85 -20.95
CA ASN A 143 -2.32 -2.84 -22.09
C ASN A 143 -3.19 -4.11 -22.14
N TYR A 144 -3.83 -4.43 -21.02
CA TYR A 144 -4.70 -5.61 -20.86
C TYR A 144 -4.00 -6.97 -21.04
N THR A 145 -2.67 -7.00 -21.04
CA THR A 145 -1.86 -8.22 -21.25
C THR A 145 -1.03 -8.52 -20.01
N LEU A 146 -1.09 -9.76 -19.52
CA LEU A 146 -0.21 -10.25 -18.46
C LEU A 146 1.22 -10.34 -19.01
N LEU A 147 2.14 -9.61 -18.39
CA LEU A 147 3.56 -9.62 -18.76
C LEU A 147 4.34 -10.65 -17.96
N SER A 148 4.08 -10.73 -16.66
CA SER A 148 4.74 -11.68 -15.77
C SER A 148 3.92 -11.96 -14.52
N ASP A 149 4.07 -13.17 -13.99
CA ASP A 149 3.54 -13.61 -12.71
C ASP A 149 4.62 -14.48 -12.06
N PHE A 150 5.21 -13.97 -10.99
CA PHE A 150 6.27 -14.64 -10.24
C PHE A 150 5.77 -14.89 -8.82
N GLU A 151 5.93 -16.12 -8.32
CA GLU A 151 5.62 -16.49 -6.95
C GLU A 151 6.81 -17.21 -6.32
N ASP A 152 7.02 -16.98 -5.03
CA ASP A 152 8.00 -17.70 -4.22
C ASP A 152 7.52 -17.80 -2.77
N ASN A 153 7.83 -18.91 -2.13
CA ASN A 153 7.48 -19.22 -0.74
C ASN A 153 8.69 -19.75 0.05
N LEU A 154 9.88 -19.72 -0.54
CA LEU A 154 11.13 -20.11 0.09
C LEU A 154 11.74 -18.89 0.80
N CYS A 155 11.57 -18.84 2.13
CA CYS A 155 12.37 -17.95 2.97
C CYS A 155 13.09 -18.76 4.03
N ASP A 156 14.34 -18.38 4.30
CA ASP A 156 15.07 -18.88 5.44
C ASP A 156 14.33 -18.52 6.73
N LYS A 157 14.22 -19.48 7.66
CA LYS A 157 13.78 -19.18 9.01
C LYS A 157 14.76 -18.20 9.63
N ILE A 158 14.23 -17.08 10.13
CA ILE A 158 15.00 -16.20 11.00
C ILE A 158 14.89 -16.83 12.39
N ASP A 159 15.96 -17.53 12.81
CA ASP A 159 16.12 -18.10 14.16
C ASP A 159 16.22 -17.01 15.24
#